data_AF-A0A494SUG8-F1
#
_entry.id   AF-A0A494SUG8-F1
#
_cell.length_a   1.000
_cell.length_b   1.000
_cell.length_c   1.000
_cell.angle_alpha   90.00
_cell.angle_beta   90.00
_cell.angle_gamma   90.00
#
_symmetry.space_group_name_H-M   'P 1'
#
loop_
_entity.id
_entity.type
_entity.pdbx_description
1 polymer ?
#
loop_
_entity_poly.entity_id
_entity_poly.type
_entity_poly.pdbx_seq_one_letter_code
_entity_poly.pdbx_strand_id
1 'polypeptide(L)'
;MTDDQEIMQKIAAKLDARLGEKTNGLQNEVPPGASIQDDEDDGERGPMGRDYHLAGKYAQAFAIGEPQLVDRAEFDRLVAEYG
;
A
#
# COMPACT_ATOMS: atom_id res chain seq x y z
N MET A 1 -21.61 1.95 6.26
CA MET A 1 -20.60 2.19 5.21
C MET A 1 -19.24 2.55 5.80
N THR A 2 -19.00 2.30 7.09
CA THR A 2 -17.71 2.49 7.77
C THR A 2 -16.83 1.24 7.71
N ASP A 3 -17.43 0.08 7.46
CA ASP A 3 -16.73 -1.22 7.43
C ASP A 3 -15.69 -1.28 6.31
N ASP A 4 -16.01 -0.84 5.10
CA ASP A 4 -15.07 -0.87 3.97
C ASP A 4 -13.88 0.08 4.17
N GLN A 5 -14.12 1.25 4.79
CA GLN A 5 -13.06 2.17 5.19
C GLN A 5 -12.13 1.51 6.21
N GLU A 6 -12.71 0.89 7.26
CA GLU A 6 -11.95 0.26 8.32
C GLU A 6 -11.13 -0.94 7.81
N ILE A 7 -11.72 -1.75 6.92
CA ILE A 7 -11.04 -2.87 6.26
C ILE A 7 -9.83 -2.36 5.46
N MET A 8 -10.01 -1.32 4.64
CA MET A 8 -8.90 -0.77 3.84
C MET A 8 -7.81 -0.14 4.70
N GLN A 9 -8.15 0.52 5.82
CA GLN A 9 -7.15 1.02 6.77
C GLN A 9 -6.34 -0.11 7.43
N LYS A 10 -7.00 -1.22 7.81
CA LYS A 10 -6.31 -2.39 8.37
C LYS A 10 -5.38 -3.04 7.35
N ILE A 11 -5.82 -3.16 6.09
CA ILE A 11 -5.00 -3.68 5.00
C ILE A 11 -3.77 -2.79 4.77
N ALA A 12 -3.95 -1.46 4.71
CA ALA A 12 -2.85 -0.51 4.57
C ALA A 12 -1.84 -0.64 5.73
N ALA A 13 -2.30 -0.73 6.99
CA ALA A 13 -1.41 -0.92 8.14
C ALA A 13 -0.63 -2.24 8.11
N LYS A 14 -1.27 -3.33 7.63
CA LYS A 14 -0.63 -4.65 7.47
C LYS A 14 0.43 -4.63 6.36
N LEU A 15 0.17 -3.90 5.28
CA LEU A 15 1.12 -3.69 4.19
C LEU A 15 2.29 -2.83 4.61
N ASP A 16 2.04 -1.72 5.33
CA ASP A 16 3.08 -0.85 5.90
C ASP A 16 4.03 -1.64 6.81
N ALA A 17 3.51 -2.47 7.71
CA ALA A 17 4.32 -3.33 8.57
C ALA A 17 5.23 -4.28 7.76
N ARG A 18 4.68 -4.93 6.72
CA ARG A 18 5.43 -5.86 5.86
C ARG A 18 6.47 -5.15 4.99
N LEU A 19 6.16 -3.94 4.52
CA LEU A 19 7.09 -3.10 3.78
C LEU A 19 8.25 -2.65 4.69
N GLY A 20 7.95 -2.22 5.92
CA GLY A 20 8.93 -1.86 6.94
C GLY A 20 9.83 -3.03 7.36
N GLU A 21 9.32 -4.25 7.39
CA GLU A 21 10.13 -5.47 7.62
C GLU A 21 11.08 -5.76 6.45
N LYS A 22 10.68 -5.50 5.21
CA LYS A 22 11.55 -5.65 4.03
C LYS A 22 12.61 -4.56 3.91
N THR A 23 12.28 -3.31 4.24
CA THR A 23 13.20 -2.17 4.09
C THR A 23 14.24 -2.07 5.22
N ASN A 24 13.95 -2.61 6.42
CA ASN A 24 14.94 -2.71 7.50
C ASN A 24 16.14 -3.62 7.16
N GLY A 25 16.03 -4.48 6.14
CA GLY A 25 17.14 -5.28 5.62
C GLY A 25 18.10 -4.53 4.69
N LEU A 26 17.75 -3.32 4.24
CA LEU A 26 18.48 -2.53 3.24
C LEU A 26 19.19 -1.29 3.83
N GLN A 27 19.15 -1.10 5.16
CA GLN A 27 19.78 0.05 5.83
C GLN A 27 21.32 -0.03 5.97
N ASN A 28 22.00 -0.92 5.25
CA ASN A 28 23.46 -0.82 5.11
C ASN A 28 23.81 0.02 3.88
N GLU A 29 24.09 1.30 4.16
CA GLU A 29 25.03 2.15 3.43
C GLU A 29 24.65 2.53 1.99
N VAL A 30 23.80 3.55 1.82
CA VAL A 30 23.75 4.33 0.57
C VAL A 30 24.32 5.73 0.80
N PRO A 31 25.44 6.13 0.14
CA PRO A 31 25.98 7.48 0.25
C PRO A 31 25.04 8.51 -0.42
N PRO A 32 25.01 9.76 0.08
CA PRO A 32 24.17 10.82 -0.49
C PRO A 32 24.69 11.21 -1.88
N GLY A 33 24.01 10.78 -2.93
CA GLY A 33 24.37 11.13 -4.31
C GLY A 33 23.99 10.11 -5.38
N ALA A 34 23.57 8.90 -5.00
CA ALA A 34 23.04 7.93 -5.94
C ALA A 34 21.50 8.01 -5.93
N SER A 35 20.94 8.83 -6.83
CA SER A 35 19.56 8.68 -7.26
C SER A 35 19.45 7.36 -8.03
N ILE A 36 19.46 6.25 -7.31
CA ILE A 36 19.11 4.95 -7.85
C ILE A 36 17.58 4.97 -7.94
N GLN A 37 17.08 5.52 -9.05
CA GLN A 37 15.78 5.13 -9.59
C GLN A 37 16.01 3.76 -10.28
N ASP A 38 16.29 2.71 -9.50
CA ASP A 38 16.12 1.35 -9.99
C ASP A 38 14.62 1.09 -9.94
N ASP A 39 13.96 1.28 -11.09
CA ASP A 39 12.52 1.08 -11.29
C ASP A 39 12.01 -0.34 -10.95
N GLU A 40 12.86 -1.24 -10.46
CA GLU A 40 12.54 -2.65 -10.20
C GLU A 40 12.75 -3.14 -8.75
N ASP A 41 13.45 -2.41 -7.87
CA ASP A 41 13.76 -2.88 -6.50
C ASP A 41 13.51 -1.84 -5.38
N ASP A 42 12.64 -0.86 -5.65
CA ASP A 42 12.08 -0.03 -4.57
C ASP A 42 10.97 -0.82 -3.85
N GLY A 43 11.16 -1.07 -2.55
CA GLY A 43 10.14 -1.64 -1.68
C GLY A 43 8.79 -0.89 -1.78
N GLU A 44 8.81 0.37 -2.19
CA GLU A 44 7.63 1.21 -2.42
C GLU A 44 7.01 1.11 -3.84
N ARG A 45 7.71 0.53 -4.84
CA ARG A 45 7.23 0.37 -6.23
C ARG A 45 6.92 -1.06 -6.65
N GLY A 46 7.22 -2.06 -5.81
CA GLY A 46 6.80 -3.45 -6.05
C GLY A 46 5.27 -3.65 -5.95
N PRO A 47 4.74 -4.85 -6.31
CA PRO A 47 3.30 -5.16 -6.23
C PRO A 47 2.70 -4.88 -4.85
N MET A 48 3.48 -5.06 -3.77
CA MET A 48 3.07 -4.72 -2.40
C MET A 48 2.98 -3.21 -2.14
N GLY A 49 3.90 -2.40 -2.68
CA GLY A 49 3.87 -0.94 -2.57
C GLY A 49 2.69 -0.32 -3.34
N ARG A 50 2.35 -0.92 -4.50
CA ARG A 50 1.14 -0.61 -5.25
C ARG A 50 -0.12 -0.91 -4.43
N ASP A 51 -0.20 -2.11 -3.86
CA ASP A 51 -1.36 -2.53 -3.05
C ASP A 51 -1.52 -1.65 -1.80
N TYR A 52 -0.41 -1.20 -1.18
CA TYR A 52 -0.41 -0.28 -0.05
C TYR A 52 -1.03 1.08 -0.42
N HIS A 53 -0.54 1.70 -1.50
CA HIS A 53 -1.07 2.96 -2.00
C HIS A 53 -2.55 2.83 -2.39
N LEU A 54 -2.92 1.69 -2.97
CA LEU A 54 -4.29 1.43 -3.40
C LEU A 54 -5.25 1.30 -2.22
N ALA A 55 -4.87 0.57 -1.18
CA ALA A 55 -5.66 0.46 0.06
C ALA A 55 -5.85 1.83 0.72
N GLY A 56 -4.79 2.65 0.79
CA GLY A 56 -4.87 4.02 1.31
C GLY A 56 -5.83 4.91 0.51
N LYS A 57 -5.74 4.85 -0.82
CA LYS A 57 -6.64 5.59 -1.72
C LYS A 57 -8.10 5.19 -1.53
N TYR A 58 -8.39 3.90 -1.40
CA TYR A 58 -9.76 3.41 -1.18
C TYR A 58 -10.29 3.78 0.20
N ALA A 59 -9.48 3.66 1.25
CA ALA A 59 -9.85 4.14 2.59
C ALA A 59 -10.22 5.64 2.56
N GLN A 60 -9.44 6.45 1.86
CA GLN A 60 -9.74 7.88 1.69
C GLN A 60 -11.03 8.10 0.89
N ALA A 61 -11.24 7.38 -0.20
CA ALA A 61 -12.45 7.47 -1.02
C ALA A 61 -13.72 7.17 -0.19
N PHE A 62 -13.69 6.15 0.67
CA PHE A 62 -14.78 5.89 1.59
C PHE A 62 -14.94 7.00 2.65
N ALA A 63 -13.84 7.53 3.18
CA ALA A 63 -13.88 8.59 4.19
C ALA A 63 -14.48 9.91 3.67
N ILE A 64 -14.26 10.24 2.39
CA ILE A 64 -14.85 11.43 1.75
C ILE A 64 -16.23 11.17 1.14
N GLY A 65 -16.75 9.93 1.26
CA GLY A 65 -18.06 9.55 0.73
C GLY A 65 -18.12 9.39 -0.79
N GLU A 66 -16.98 9.12 -1.45
CA GLU A 66 -16.88 8.86 -2.89
C GLU A 66 -16.52 7.40 -3.19
N PRO A 67 -17.34 6.40 -2.80
CA PRO A 67 -17.05 4.99 -3.05
C PRO A 67 -17.02 4.64 -4.54
N GLN A 68 -17.56 5.50 -5.42
CA GLN A 68 -17.48 5.33 -6.87
C GLN A 68 -16.06 5.40 -7.44
N LEU A 69 -15.10 5.94 -6.68
CA LEU A 69 -13.69 6.00 -7.06
C LEU A 69 -12.94 4.70 -6.74
N VAL A 70 -13.60 3.77 -6.04
CA VAL A 70 -13.05 2.46 -5.68
C VAL A 70 -13.34 1.48 -6.80
N ASP A 71 -12.28 0.89 -7.36
CA ASP A 71 -12.46 -0.25 -8.26
C ASP A 71 -12.86 -1.45 -7.41
N ARG A 72 -14.06 -1.97 -7.66
CA ARG A 72 -14.61 -3.05 -6.84
C ARG A 72 -13.83 -4.36 -7.01
N ALA A 73 -13.31 -4.64 -8.22
CA ALA A 73 -12.54 -5.84 -8.47
C ALA A 73 -11.19 -5.79 -7.74
N GLU A 74 -10.51 -4.64 -7.75
CA GLU A 74 -9.27 -4.48 -6.99
C GLU A 74 -9.53 -4.42 -5.48
N PHE A 75 -10.63 -3.81 -5.02
CA PHE A 75 -11.04 -3.86 -3.63
C PHE A 75 -11.22 -5.31 -3.15
N ASP A 76 -12.03 -6.11 -3.86
CA ASP A 76 -12.30 -7.49 -3.48
C ASP A 76 -11.01 -8.34 -3.56
N ARG A 77 -10.09 -8.05 -4.50
CA ARG A 77 -8.74 -8.65 -4.52
C ARG A 77 -7.95 -8.31 -3.26
N LEU A 78 -7.88 -7.03 -2.87
CA LEU A 78 -7.14 -6.61 -1.67
C LEU A 78 -7.71 -7.24 -0.40
N VAL A 79 -9.04 -7.33 -0.30
CA VAL A 79 -9.70 -8.01 0.83
C VAL A 79 -9.41 -9.51 0.84
N ALA A 80 -9.44 -10.18 -0.32
CA ALA A 80 -9.11 -11.60 -0.39
C ALA A 80 -7.64 -11.90 -0.06
N GLU A 81 -6.73 -11.01 -0.43
CA GLU A 81 -5.28 -11.19 -0.27
C GLU A 81 -4.78 -10.77 1.13
N TYR A 82 -5.39 -9.73 1.71
CA TYR A 82 -4.89 -9.10 2.94
C TYR A 82 -5.90 -8.95 4.08
N GLY A 83 -7.20 -9.13 3.81
CA GLY A 83 -8.30 -9.04 4.79
C GLY A 83 -8.27 -10.11 5.87
#